data_AF-A0A7Y3FAI6-F1
#
_entry.id   AF-A0A7Y3FAI6-F1
#
_cell.length_a   1.000
_cell.length_b   1.000
_cell.length_c   1.000
_cell.angle_alpha   90.00
_cell.angle_beta   90.00
_cell.angle_gamma   90.00
#
_symmetry.space_group_name_H-M   'P 1'
#
loop_
_entity.id
_entity.type
_entity.pdbx_description
1 polymer ?
#
loop_
_entity_poly.entity_id
_entity_poly.type
_entity_poly.pdbx_seq_one_letter_code
_entity_poly.pdbx_strand_id
1 'polypeptide(L)'
;MKKTDNPHENSSTNSSKHVKTKSHPFWQWFWLTFLVASLAYAWYSFYVPSNDVVWADNMVQARKIANDSDKNMLLFFTGKWCVPCRIMKREVFADGDVMKAINAQVVPIMISVDDPNAEELVKQYNIGGTP
;
A
#
# COMPACT_ATOMS: atom_id res chain seq x y z
N MET A 1 66.08 -28.81 -66.54
CA MET A 1 64.80 -29.35 -67.08
C MET A 1 64.15 -30.15 -65.96
N LYS A 2 62.84 -29.94 -65.75
CA LYS A 2 61.97 -30.45 -64.67
C LYS A 2 61.98 -29.66 -63.36
N LYS A 3 61.13 -28.64 -63.42
CA LYS A 3 60.46 -27.90 -62.36
C LYS A 3 59.69 -28.90 -61.49
N THR A 4 59.91 -28.88 -60.18
CA THR A 4 59.07 -29.56 -59.19
C THR A 4 58.57 -28.46 -58.25
N ASP A 5 57.26 -28.49 -58.03
CA ASP A 5 56.51 -27.43 -57.40
C ASP A 5 56.82 -27.32 -55.91
N ASN A 6 56.79 -26.09 -55.42
CA ASN A 6 56.26 -25.72 -54.11
C ASN A 6 56.02 -24.20 -54.12
N PRO A 7 54.95 -23.72 -53.48
CA PRO A 7 55.20 -23.06 -52.20
C PRO A 7 54.14 -23.35 -51.13
N HIS A 8 54.60 -23.28 -49.86
CA HIS A 8 53.95 -22.72 -48.67
C HIS A 8 52.46 -23.03 -48.41
N GLU A 9 52.02 -23.41 -47.21
CA GLU A 9 52.18 -22.62 -45.99
C GLU A 9 51.65 -23.42 -44.78
N ASN A 10 52.43 -23.43 -43.69
CA ASN A 10 52.09 -23.29 -42.25
C ASN A 10 50.72 -23.84 -41.76
N SER A 11 50.53 -24.41 -40.57
CA SER A 11 51.27 -24.36 -39.33
C SER A 11 50.42 -25.15 -38.33
N SER A 12 51.09 -25.89 -37.44
CA SER A 12 50.72 -26.06 -36.03
C SER A 12 49.28 -26.41 -35.68
N THR A 13 49.14 -27.65 -35.21
CA THR A 13 48.46 -27.94 -33.95
C THR A 13 48.38 -26.74 -33.00
N ASN A 14 47.19 -26.35 -32.56
CA ASN A 14 46.95 -26.14 -31.14
C ASN A 14 45.45 -26.06 -30.81
N SER A 15 44.95 -27.20 -30.34
CA SER A 15 43.89 -27.23 -29.34
C SER A 15 44.30 -26.35 -28.16
N SER A 16 43.64 -25.21 -27.97
CA SER A 16 43.71 -24.48 -26.70
C SER A 16 42.32 -24.10 -26.21
N LYS A 17 41.75 -25.06 -25.48
CA LYS A 17 41.08 -24.91 -24.19
C LYS A 17 40.20 -23.67 -24.02
N HIS A 18 38.89 -23.89 -24.15
CA HIS A 18 37.85 -23.06 -23.55
C HIS A 18 38.13 -22.94 -22.04
N VAL A 19 38.67 -21.80 -21.60
CA VAL A 19 38.83 -21.50 -20.17
C VAL A 19 37.43 -21.26 -19.61
N LYS A 20 36.89 -22.25 -18.89
CA LYS A 20 35.71 -22.07 -18.04
C LYS A 20 36.15 -21.27 -16.82
N THR A 21 35.98 -19.96 -16.84
CA THR A 21 36.07 -19.15 -15.62
C THR A 21 34.92 -19.55 -14.70
N LYS A 22 35.26 -20.12 -13.54
CA LYS A 22 34.27 -20.38 -12.49
C LYS A 22 33.78 -19.02 -12.00
N SER A 23 32.56 -18.65 -12.38
CA SER A 23 31.87 -17.49 -11.84
C SER A 23 31.84 -17.64 -10.31
N HIS A 24 32.59 -16.81 -9.60
CA HIS A 24 32.64 -16.88 -8.14
C HIS A 24 31.25 -16.49 -7.59
N PRO A 25 30.70 -17.25 -6.63
CA PRO A 25 29.37 -17.01 -6.07
C PRO A 25 29.25 -15.63 -5.39
N PHE A 26 30.37 -14.94 -5.14
CA PHE A 26 30.43 -13.60 -4.57
C PHE A 26 29.64 -12.55 -5.38
N TRP A 27 29.74 -12.58 -6.72
CA TRP A 27 28.99 -11.64 -7.57
C TRP A 27 27.49 -11.90 -7.46
N GLN A 28 27.10 -13.17 -7.45
CA GLN A 28 25.70 -13.57 -7.34
C GLN A 28 25.12 -13.19 -5.97
N TRP A 29 25.88 -13.34 -4.89
CA TRP A 29 25.47 -12.95 -3.54
C TRP A 29 25.29 -11.45 -3.39
N PHE A 30 26.19 -10.65 -3.98
CA PHE A 30 26.05 -9.19 -3.98
C PHE A 30 24.71 -8.76 -4.60
N TRP A 31 24.38 -9.25 -5.80
CA TRP A 31 23.12 -8.92 -6.47
C TRP A 31 21.89 -9.47 -5.74
N LEU A 32 22.00 -10.65 -5.13
CA LEU A 32 20.91 -11.20 -4.32
C LEU A 32 20.64 -10.34 -3.08
N THR A 33 21.67 -9.91 -2.35
CA THR A 33 21.49 -9.02 -1.18
C THR A 33 20.91 -7.67 -1.59
N PHE A 34 21.39 -7.08 -2.69
CA PHE A 34 20.87 -5.82 -3.23
C PHE A 34 19.40 -5.95 -3.65
N LEU A 35 19.05 -7.04 -4.32
CA LEU A 35 17.67 -7.32 -4.73
C LEU A 35 16.74 -7.49 -3.52
N VAL A 36 17.17 -8.23 -2.49
CA VAL A 36 16.39 -8.41 -1.25
C VAL A 36 16.22 -7.09 -0.51
N ALA A 37 17.28 -6.28 -0.39
CA ALA A 37 17.21 -4.96 0.25
C ALA A 37 16.26 -4.01 -0.50
N SER A 38 16.32 -4.00 -1.83
CA SER A 38 15.43 -3.21 -2.69
C SER A 38 13.97 -3.64 -2.52
N LEU A 39 13.68 -4.94 -2.51
CA LEU A 39 12.34 -5.47 -2.26
C LEU A 39 11.82 -5.12 -0.86
N ALA A 40 12.67 -5.22 0.18
CA ALA A 40 12.29 -4.84 1.53
C ALA A 40 11.99 -3.34 1.65
N TYR A 41 12.80 -2.50 1.01
CA TYR A 41 12.57 -1.05 0.96
C TYR A 41 11.26 -0.72 0.23
N ALA A 42 11.01 -1.34 -0.93
CA ALA A 42 9.75 -1.18 -1.64
C ALA A 42 8.56 -1.60 -0.78
N TRP A 43 8.62 -2.75 -0.12
CA TRP A 43 7.57 -3.20 0.80
C TRP A 43 7.30 -2.18 1.91
N TYR A 44 8.35 -1.63 2.52
CA TYR A 44 8.24 -0.62 3.58
C TYR A 44 7.64 0.70 3.07
N SER A 45 8.13 1.22 1.94
CA SER A 45 7.62 2.48 1.37
C SER A 45 6.17 2.40 0.88
N PHE A 46 5.70 1.20 0.54
CA PHE A 46 4.32 0.96 0.11
C PHE A 46 3.43 0.37 1.22
N TYR A 47 3.92 0.26 2.45
CA TYR A 47 3.10 -0.17 3.58
C TYR A 47 2.04 0.88 3.90
N VAL A 48 0.78 0.55 3.65
CA VAL A 48 -0.38 1.35 4.04
C VAL A 48 -1.01 0.67 5.25
N PRO A 49 -1.05 1.32 6.43
CA PRO A 49 -1.80 0.82 7.57
C PRO A 49 -3.26 0.58 7.19
N SER A 50 -3.84 -0.51 7.69
CA SER A 50 -5.26 -0.79 7.49
C SER A 50 -6.12 0.26 8.20
N ASN A 51 -7.17 0.72 7.52
CA ASN A 51 -8.19 1.57 8.14
C ASN A 51 -9.30 0.66 8.69
N ASP A 52 -9.12 0.21 9.93
CA ASP A 52 -10.03 -0.72 10.62
C ASP A 52 -10.88 -0.01 11.69
N VAL A 53 -11.26 1.25 11.44
CA VAL A 53 -12.29 1.91 12.26
C VAL A 53 -13.61 1.16 12.10
N VAL A 54 -14.23 0.78 13.21
CA VAL A 54 -15.46 -0.02 13.23
C VAL A 54 -16.68 0.90 13.08
N TRP A 55 -16.99 1.27 11.85
CA TRP A 55 -18.14 2.11 11.51
C TRP A 55 -19.46 1.35 11.67
N ALA A 56 -20.45 1.98 12.30
CA ALA A 56 -21.83 1.51 12.30
C ALA A 56 -22.49 1.76 10.92
N ASP A 57 -23.37 0.85 10.52
CA ASP A 57 -24.03 0.86 9.22
C ASP A 57 -25.10 1.94 9.10
N ASN A 58 -25.81 2.23 10.21
CA ASN A 58 -26.91 3.19 10.24
C ASN A 58 -27.14 3.74 11.64
N MET A 59 -27.91 4.84 11.71
CA MET A 59 -28.16 5.57 12.96
C MET A 59 -28.87 4.73 14.03
N VAL A 60 -29.73 3.78 13.64
CA VAL A 60 -30.45 2.92 14.59
C VAL A 60 -29.47 1.97 15.27
N GLN A 61 -28.62 1.30 14.49
CA GLN A 61 -27.57 0.42 14.99
C GLN A 61 -26.55 1.20 15.83
N ALA A 62 -26.09 2.36 15.34
CA ALA A 62 -25.13 3.20 16.05
C ALA A 62 -25.65 3.65 17.42
N ARG A 63 -26.91 4.11 17.49
CA ARG A 63 -27.56 4.49 18.74
C ARG A 63 -27.73 3.31 19.69
N LYS A 64 -28.12 2.14 19.16
CA LYS A 64 -28.23 0.92 19.96
C LYS A 64 -26.88 0.56 20.58
N ILE A 65 -25.82 0.48 19.79
CA ILE A 65 -24.47 0.16 20.29
C ILE A 65 -24.01 1.21 21.30
N ALA A 66 -24.22 2.50 21.02
CA ALA A 66 -23.87 3.60 21.91
C ALA A 66 -24.55 3.46 23.28
N ASN A 67 -25.86 3.21 23.29
CA ASN A 67 -26.63 3.00 24.52
C ASN A 67 -26.20 1.72 25.26
N ASP A 68 -26.03 0.61 24.54
CA ASP A 68 -25.67 -0.69 25.14
C ASP A 68 -24.25 -0.69 25.72
N SER A 69 -23.34 0.10 25.15
CA SER A 69 -21.93 0.18 25.55
C SER A 69 -21.59 1.42 26.39
N ASP A 70 -22.58 2.27 26.70
CA ASP A 70 -22.41 3.55 27.38
C ASP A 70 -21.31 4.44 26.75
N LYS A 71 -21.30 4.49 25.41
CA LYS A 71 -20.33 5.24 24.61
C LYS A 71 -21.00 6.37 23.85
N ASN A 72 -20.29 7.48 23.70
CA ASN A 72 -20.71 8.57 22.83
C ASN A 72 -20.62 8.16 21.34
N MET A 73 -21.40 8.82 20.49
CA MET A 73 -21.35 8.64 19.04
C MET A 73 -20.43 9.67 18.39
N LEU A 74 -19.63 9.24 17.41
CA LEU A 74 -18.87 10.12 16.51
C LEU A 74 -19.59 10.17 15.16
N LEU A 75 -20.22 11.31 14.86
CA LEU A 75 -20.92 11.53 13.60
C LEU A 75 -19.98 12.17 12.58
N PHE A 76 -19.60 11.43 11.55
CA PHE A 76 -18.75 11.91 10.47
C PHE A 76 -19.59 12.21 9.22
N PHE A 77 -19.93 13.48 9.01
CA PHE A 77 -20.61 13.93 7.81
C PHE A 77 -19.65 13.99 6.62
N THR A 78 -20.02 13.36 5.51
CA THR A 78 -19.16 13.17 4.33
C THR A 78 -19.96 13.25 3.03
N GLY A 79 -19.29 13.15 1.88
CA GLY A 79 -19.91 13.14 0.56
C GLY A 79 -18.97 12.55 -0.49
N LYS A 80 -19.51 12.06 -1.61
CA LYS A 80 -18.66 11.43 -2.67
C LYS A 80 -17.70 12.43 -3.31
N TRP A 81 -18.14 13.68 -3.41
CA TRP A 81 -17.36 14.81 -3.93
C TRP A 81 -16.35 15.38 -2.91
N CYS A 82 -16.42 14.96 -1.64
CA CYS A 82 -15.62 15.53 -0.57
C CYS A 82 -14.18 15.00 -0.62
N VAL A 83 -13.29 15.76 -1.27
CA VAL A 83 -11.85 15.45 -1.31
C VAL A 83 -11.22 15.47 0.09
N PRO A 84 -11.45 16.48 0.96
CA PRO A 84 -10.81 16.49 2.27
C PRO A 84 -11.30 15.35 3.17
N CYS A 85 -12.57 14.95 3.08
CA CYS A 85 -13.07 13.74 3.76
C CYS A 85 -12.27 12.48 3.39
N ARG A 86 -11.89 12.33 2.11
CA ARG A 86 -11.09 11.19 1.65
C ARG A 86 -9.65 11.25 2.19
N ILE A 87 -9.10 12.45 2.32
CA ILE A 87 -7.79 12.67 2.96
C ILE A 87 -7.87 12.29 4.44
N MET A 88 -8.87 12.78 5.16
CA MET A 88 -9.09 12.45 6.57
C MET A 88 -9.26 10.93 6.79
N LYS A 89 -9.94 10.23 5.87
CA LYS A 89 -10.03 8.75 5.89
C LYS A 89 -8.68 8.04 5.71
N ARG A 90 -7.74 8.63 4.99
CA ARG A 90 -6.43 8.01 4.73
C ARG A 90 -5.37 8.41 5.75
N GLU A 91 -5.48 9.60 6.32
CA GLU A 91 -4.42 10.17 7.16
C GLU A 91 -4.79 10.20 8.63
N VAL A 92 -6.07 10.44 8.96
CA VAL A 92 -6.54 10.57 10.35
C VAL A 92 -7.18 9.26 10.82
N PHE A 93 -8.18 8.76 10.11
CA PHE A 93 -8.89 7.54 10.52
C PHE A 93 -8.07 6.26 10.31
N ALA A 94 -7.07 6.29 9.43
CA ALA A 94 -6.13 5.18 9.25
C ALA A 94 -4.90 5.28 10.17
N ASP A 95 -4.74 6.38 10.91
CA ASP A 95 -3.70 6.48 11.90
C ASP A 95 -3.98 5.47 13.03
N GLY A 96 -2.95 4.71 13.41
CA GLY A 96 -3.11 3.58 14.32
C GLY A 96 -3.57 3.99 15.72
N ASP A 97 -3.17 5.16 16.21
CA ASP A 97 -3.51 5.60 17.55
C ASP A 97 -4.88 6.27 17.57
N VAL A 98 -5.22 7.03 16.52
CA VAL A 98 -6.59 7.56 16.31
C VAL A 98 -7.59 6.42 16.18
N MET A 99 -7.30 5.40 15.37
CA MET A 99 -8.16 4.24 15.18
C MET A 99 -8.42 3.50 16.50
N LYS A 100 -7.36 3.25 17.29
CA LYS A 100 -7.49 2.62 18.61
C LYS A 100 -8.36 3.45 19.53
N ALA A 101 -8.14 4.76 19.58
CA ALA A 101 -8.91 5.67 20.42
C ALA A 101 -10.40 5.67 20.02
N ILE A 102 -10.69 5.76 18.73
CA ILE A 102 -12.05 5.74 18.20
C ILE A 102 -12.75 4.43 18.57
N ASN A 103 -12.15 3.29 18.23
CA ASN A 103 -12.75 1.98 18.49
C ASN A 103 -12.93 1.70 19.99
N ALA A 104 -12.07 2.25 20.85
CA ALA A 104 -12.17 2.10 22.29
C ALA A 104 -13.26 3.00 22.90
N GLN A 105 -13.38 4.25 22.46
CA GLN A 105 -14.09 5.29 23.22
C GLN A 105 -15.43 5.71 22.64
N VAL A 106 -15.65 5.54 21.34
CA VAL A 106 -16.85 6.05 20.66
C VAL A 106 -17.45 5.02 19.70
N VAL A 107 -18.68 5.26 19.29
CA VAL A 107 -19.35 4.53 18.20
C VAL A 107 -19.35 5.43 16.97
N PRO A 108 -18.47 5.19 15.98
CA PRO A 108 -18.37 6.04 14.81
C PRO A 108 -19.41 5.66 13.74
N ILE A 109 -19.98 6.67 13.06
CA ILE A 109 -20.90 6.50 11.94
C ILE A 109 -20.59 7.51 10.83
N MET A 110 -20.61 7.06 9.58
CA MET A 110 -20.51 7.94 8.41
C MET A 110 -21.90 8.32 7.92
N ILE A 111 -22.13 9.60 7.68
CA ILE A 111 -23.39 10.13 7.18
C ILE A 111 -23.12 10.90 5.89
N SER A 112 -23.68 10.43 4.78
CA SER A 112 -23.56 11.14 3.50
C SER A 112 -24.52 12.32 3.47
N VAL A 113 -24.01 13.55 3.30
CA VAL A 113 -24.85 14.75 3.16
C VAL A 113 -25.66 14.75 1.85
N ASP A 114 -25.24 13.93 0.88
CA ASP A 114 -25.95 13.74 -0.39
C ASP A 114 -27.07 12.69 -0.30
N ASP A 115 -27.22 11.99 0.84
CA ASP A 115 -28.27 10.98 1.03
C ASP A 115 -29.59 11.66 1.43
N PRO A 116 -30.68 11.52 0.66
CA PRO A 116 -31.99 12.06 1.03
C PRO A 116 -32.48 11.62 2.40
N ASN A 117 -32.11 10.41 2.84
CA ASN A 117 -32.51 9.89 4.15
C ASN A 117 -31.75 10.59 5.31
N ALA A 118 -30.68 11.33 5.00
CA ALA A 118 -29.89 12.07 5.98
C ALA A 118 -30.28 13.56 6.07
N GLU A 119 -31.21 14.04 5.24
CA GLU A 119 -31.58 15.47 5.17
C GLU A 119 -32.05 16.01 6.53
N GLU A 120 -32.86 15.24 7.25
CA GLU A 120 -33.33 15.61 8.59
C GLU A 120 -32.17 15.74 9.58
N LEU A 121 -31.20 14.82 9.54
CA LEU A 121 -30.01 14.84 10.41
C LEU A 121 -29.11 16.02 10.09
N VAL A 122 -28.88 16.30 8.80
CA VAL A 122 -28.08 17.44 8.33
C VAL A 122 -28.68 18.75 8.84
N LYS A 123 -30.01 18.90 8.76
CA LYS A 123 -30.73 20.05 9.31
C LYS A 123 -30.66 20.11 10.83
N GLN A 124 -30.91 18.99 11.51
CA GLN A 124 -30.89 18.88 12.97
C GLN A 124 -29.56 19.33 13.57
N TYR A 125 -28.45 18.90 12.96
CA TYR A 125 -27.10 19.25 13.40
C TYR A 125 -26.54 20.51 12.73
N ASN A 126 -27.34 21.23 11.92
CA ASN A 126 -26.97 22.46 11.21
C ASN A 126 -25.64 22.35 10.43
N ILE A 127 -25.49 21.25 9.69
CA ILE A 127 -24.25 20.97 8.94
C ILE A 127 -24.20 21.84 7.68
N GLY A 128 -23.32 22.85 7.70
CA GLY A 128 -23.11 23.77 6.58
C GLY A 128 -22.01 23.33 5.59
N GLY A 129 -21.23 22.31 5.93
CA GLY A 129 -20.13 21.82 5.12
C GLY A 129 -19.61 20.49 5.62
N THR A 130 -18.94 19.76 4.73
CA THR A 130 -18.17 18.58 5.10
C THR A 130 -16.74 19.01 5.46
N PRO A 131 -16.00 18.20 6.24
CA PRO A 131 -14.65 18.52 6.69
C PRO A 131 -13.69 18.94 5.58
#